data_AF-A0A2N5K5F6-F1
#
_entry.id   AF-A0A2N5K5F6-F1
#
_cell.length_a   1.000
_cell.length_b   1.000
_cell.length_c   1.000
_cell.angle_alpha   90.00
_cell.angle_beta   90.00
_cell.angle_gamma   90.00
#
_symmetry.space_group_name_H-M   'P 1'
#
loop_
_entity.id
_entity.type
_entity.pdbx_description
1 polymer ?
#
loop_
_entity_poly.entity_id
_entity_poly.type
_entity_poly.pdbx_seq_one_letter_code
_entity_poly.pdbx_strand_id
1 'polypeptide(L)'
;MRDQLIGTWSGTAGTAAPVPLTVEFLPDSSYTETQTTHLGTDETVHGTYRLVASNELEVTIARSRTVGAAPPVSETLTFTILGDTLILRNQQGVKMTVPLRKKCGRPS
;
A
#
# COMPACT_ATOMS: atom_id res chain seq x y z
N MET A 1 -14.80 -10.95 2.23
CA MET A 1 -13.46 -10.61 2.77
C MET A 1 -12.76 -9.59 1.87
N ARG A 2 -12.73 -9.81 0.54
CA ARG A 2 -12.33 -8.77 -0.43
C ARG A 2 -13.04 -7.44 -0.20
N ASP A 3 -14.33 -7.46 0.15
CA ASP A 3 -15.13 -6.26 0.47
C ASP A 3 -14.65 -5.51 1.72
N GLN A 4 -14.00 -6.21 2.67
CA GLN A 4 -13.43 -5.60 3.86
C GLN A 4 -12.10 -4.90 3.55
N LEU A 5 -11.40 -5.31 2.48
CA LEU A 5 -10.19 -4.66 2.03
C LEU A 5 -10.48 -3.35 1.29
N ILE A 6 -11.51 -3.36 0.45
CA ILE A 6 -11.84 -2.23 -0.45
C ILE A 6 -12.03 -0.95 0.36
N GLY A 7 -11.39 0.11 -0.11
CA GLY A 7 -11.40 1.43 0.50
C GLY A 7 -9.99 1.97 0.76
N THR A 8 -9.95 3.14 1.40
CA THR A 8 -8.73 3.87 1.69
C THR A 8 -8.18 3.52 3.06
N TRP A 9 -6.88 3.31 3.12
CA TRP A 9 -6.08 2.99 4.29
C TRP A 9 -5.00 4.04 4.44
N SER A 10 -4.74 4.50 5.66
CA SER A 10 -3.72 5.53 5.89
C SER A 10 -2.87 5.21 7.11
N GLY A 11 -1.59 5.58 7.05
CA GLY A 11 -0.64 5.43 8.14
C GLY A 11 0.66 6.17 7.83
N THR A 12 1.73 5.77 8.51
CA THR A 12 3.06 6.37 8.33
C THR A 12 4.08 5.28 8.03
N ALA A 13 4.77 5.40 6.91
CA ALA A 13 5.82 4.48 6.50
C ALA A 13 7.22 5.02 6.88
N GLY A 14 8.15 4.10 7.18
CA GLY A 14 9.53 4.44 7.56
C GLY A 14 9.72 4.68 9.06
N THR A 15 10.85 4.20 9.61
CA THR A 15 11.21 4.35 11.03
C THR A 15 12.14 5.53 11.29
N ALA A 16 13.06 5.82 10.36
CA ALA A 16 14.04 6.90 10.49
C ALA A 16 13.48 8.28 10.09
N ALA A 17 12.54 8.28 9.14
CA ALA A 17 11.83 9.47 8.71
C ALA A 17 10.40 9.05 8.36
N PRO A 18 9.44 9.22 9.29
CA PRO A 18 8.07 8.78 9.07
C PRO A 18 7.41 9.67 8.01
N VAL A 19 6.89 9.06 6.96
CA VAL A 19 6.16 9.74 5.88
C VAL A 19 4.71 9.28 5.82
N PRO A 20 3.76 10.20 5.63
CA PRO A 20 2.37 9.83 5.38
C PRO A 20 2.29 8.87 4.19
N LEU A 21 1.61 7.75 4.41
CA LEU A 21 1.29 6.77 3.39
C LEU A 21 -0.22 6.58 3.34
N THR A 22 -0.79 6.71 2.15
CA THR A 22 -2.18 6.40 1.87
C THR A 22 -2.22 5.30 0.82
N VAL A 23 -3.05 4.29 1.04
CA VAL A 23 -3.22 3.15 0.14
C VAL A 23 -4.70 2.96 -0.11
N GLU A 24 -5.09 2.75 -1.36
CA GLU A 24 -6.46 2.50 -1.76
C GLU A 24 -6.56 1.20 -2.53
N PHE A 25 -7.47 0.33 -2.07
CA PHE A 25 -7.82 -0.91 -2.76
C PHE A 25 -9.19 -0.75 -3.41
N LEU A 26 -9.25 -0.94 -4.73
CA LEU A 26 -10.45 -0.76 -5.53
C LEU A 26 -11.12 -2.11 -5.87
N PRO A 27 -12.46 -2.14 -6.07
CA PRO A 27 -13.19 -3.39 -6.31
C PRO A 27 -12.72 -4.21 -7.52
N ASP A 28 -12.15 -3.54 -8.51
CA ASP A 28 -11.66 -4.08 -9.78
C ASP A 28 -10.30 -4.79 -9.66
N SER A 29 -9.75 -4.94 -8.45
CA SER A 29 -8.39 -5.45 -8.17
C SER A 29 -7.29 -4.41 -8.41
N SER A 30 -7.65 -3.13 -8.56
CA SER A 30 -6.66 -2.06 -8.72
C SER A 30 -6.18 -1.54 -7.35
N TYR A 31 -4.92 -1.14 -7.31
CA TYR A 31 -4.21 -0.65 -6.14
C TYR A 31 -3.62 0.73 -6.45
N THR A 32 -3.84 1.69 -5.55
CA THR A 32 -3.17 3.00 -5.61
C THR A 32 -2.51 3.28 -4.27
N GLU A 33 -1.25 3.69 -4.31
CA GLU A 33 -0.48 4.12 -3.14
C GLU A 33 0.00 5.54 -3.35
N THR A 34 -0.18 6.40 -2.36
CA THR A 34 0.31 7.77 -2.34
C THR A 34 1.17 7.97 -1.12
N GLN A 35 2.43 8.34 -1.32
CA GLN A 35 3.40 8.63 -0.28
C GLN A 35 3.89 10.06 -0.41
N THR A 36 3.76 10.86 0.64
CA THR A 36 4.37 12.20 0.67
C THR A 36 5.81 12.05 1.13
N THR A 37 6.77 12.25 0.24
CA THR A 37 8.20 12.16 0.57
C THR A 37 8.63 13.26 1.56
N HIS A 38 9.79 13.09 2.21
CA HIS A 38 10.36 14.11 3.12
C HIS A 38 10.62 15.47 2.45
N LEU A 39 10.65 15.49 1.11
CA LEU A 39 10.83 16.69 0.29
C LEU A 39 9.50 17.43 0.02
N GLY A 40 8.37 16.92 0.54
CA GLY A 40 7.03 17.48 0.28
C GLY A 40 6.46 17.12 -1.09
N THR A 41 7.11 16.20 -1.82
CA THR A 41 6.62 15.71 -3.12
C THR A 41 5.78 14.46 -2.89
N ASP A 42 4.58 14.44 -3.45
CA ASP A 42 3.73 13.26 -3.47
C ASP A 42 4.20 12.29 -4.58
N GLU A 43 4.55 11.07 -4.18
CA GLU A 43 4.79 9.96 -5.08
C GLU A 43 3.52 9.11 -5.12
N THR A 44 2.99 8.85 -6.32
CA THR A 44 1.84 7.96 -6.50
C THR A 44 2.26 6.74 -7.30
N VAL A 45 1.91 5.56 -6.79
CA VAL A 45 2.20 4.26 -7.39
C VAL A 45 0.88 3.56 -7.68
N HIS A 46 0.78 2.98 -8.87
CA HIS A 46 -0.37 2.16 -9.27
C HIS A 46 0.05 0.70 -9.42
N GLY A 47 -0.89 -0.19 -9.14
CA GLY A 47 -0.68 -1.62 -9.22
C GLY A 47 -1.98 -2.38 -9.29
N THR A 48 -1.86 -3.70 -9.23
CA THR A 48 -2.99 -4.61 -9.03
C THR A 48 -2.75 -5.44 -7.79
N TYR A 49 -3.82 -5.94 -7.20
CA TYR A 49 -3.73 -6.80 -6.02
C TYR A 49 -4.56 -8.07 -6.19
N ARG A 50 -4.13 -9.14 -5.54
CA ARG A 50 -4.87 -10.40 -5.43
C ARG A 50 -4.78 -10.95 -4.02
N LEU A 51 -5.87 -11.58 -3.57
CA LEU A 51 -5.88 -12.34 -2.32
C LEU A 51 -5.17 -13.67 -2.57
N VAL A 52 -4.11 -13.95 -1.79
CA VAL A 52 -3.38 -15.23 -1.82
C VAL A 52 -3.87 -16.14 -0.71
N ALA A 53 -4.29 -15.57 0.42
CA ALA A 53 -4.93 -16.29 1.52
C ALA A 53 -6.03 -15.42 2.18
N SER A 54 -6.73 -16.02 3.15
CA SER A 54 -7.77 -15.36 3.96
C SER A 54 -7.29 -14.12 4.75
N ASN A 55 -6.01 -13.84 4.80
CA ASN A 55 -5.46 -12.67 5.48
C ASN A 55 -4.19 -12.18 4.79
N GLU A 56 -3.95 -12.60 3.55
CA GLU A 56 -2.73 -12.31 2.82
C GLU A 56 -3.06 -11.85 1.41
N LEU A 57 -2.48 -10.72 1.05
CA LEU A 57 -2.63 -10.08 -0.24
C LEU A 57 -1.27 -10.02 -0.89
N GLU A 58 -1.25 -10.24 -2.19
CA GLU A 58 -0.12 -9.93 -3.03
C GLU A 58 -0.50 -8.76 -3.92
N VAL A 59 0.31 -7.71 -3.88
CA VAL A 59 0.16 -6.50 -4.67
C VAL A 59 1.31 -6.46 -5.65
N THR A 60 1.00 -6.43 -6.94
CA THR A 60 1.98 -6.16 -7.98
C THR A 60 1.90 -4.69 -8.33
N ILE A 61 2.91 -3.93 -7.91
CA ILE A 61 3.05 -2.53 -8.28
C ILE A 61 3.92 -2.40 -9.51
N ALA A 62 3.51 -1.52 -10.43
CA ALA A 62 4.40 -1.01 -11.46
C ALA A 62 4.86 0.36 -10.99
N ARG A 63 6.03 0.45 -10.34
CA ARG A 63 6.59 1.75 -9.97
C ARG A 63 7.05 2.45 -11.24
N SER A 64 6.22 3.33 -11.79
CA SER A 64 6.68 4.42 -12.63
C SER A 64 7.23 5.49 -11.70
N ARG A 65 8.51 5.40 -11.34
CA ARG A 65 9.15 6.48 -10.56
C ARG A 65 9.19 7.72 -11.45
N THR A 66 8.29 8.66 -11.22
CA THR A 66 8.20 9.91 -12.02
C THR A 66 9.42 10.82 -11.78
N VAL A 67 10.22 10.55 -10.73
CA VAL A 67 11.47 11.25 -10.46
C VAL A 67 12.62 10.52 -11.17
N GLY A 68 12.81 10.89 -12.44
CA GLY A 68 14.01 10.58 -13.22
C GLY A 68 14.00 9.19 -13.88
N ALA A 69 13.39 9.09 -15.07
CA ALA A 69 13.67 8.15 -16.18
C ALA A 69 14.15 6.72 -15.83
N ALA A 70 13.74 6.17 -14.70
CA ALA A 70 14.01 4.79 -14.35
C ALA A 70 12.99 3.92 -15.08
N PRO A 71 13.41 2.78 -15.65
CA PRO A 71 12.47 1.85 -16.26
C PRO A 71 11.41 1.44 -15.23
N PRO A 72 10.16 1.19 -15.65
CA PRO A 72 9.12 0.73 -14.75
C PRO A 72 9.61 -0.54 -14.06
N VAL A 73 9.76 -0.48 -12.75
CA VAL A 73 10.12 -1.64 -11.96
C VAL A 73 8.81 -2.28 -11.51
N SER A 74 8.55 -3.48 -12.02
CA SER A 74 7.50 -4.33 -11.47
C SER A 74 8.02 -4.93 -10.17
N GLU A 75 7.38 -4.58 -9.06
CA GLU A 75 7.70 -5.12 -7.74
C GLU A 75 6.45 -5.81 -7.18
N THR A 76 6.63 -6.99 -6.59
CA THR A 76 5.54 -7.72 -5.94
C THR A 76 5.71 -7.59 -4.43
N LEU A 77 4.74 -6.93 -3.79
CA LEU A 77 4.66 -6.72 -2.35
C LEU A 77 3.64 -7.68 -1.74
N THR A 78 3.91 -8.15 -0.53
CA THR A 78 2.95 -8.98 0.21
C THR A 78 2.44 -8.19 1.40
N PHE A 79 1.12 -8.11 1.56
CA PHE A 79 0.47 -7.47 2.69
C PHE A 79 -0.26 -8.51 3.53
N THR A 80 -0.10 -8.45 4.84
CA THR A 80 -0.89 -9.25 5.79
C THR A 80 -1.96 -8.38 6.43
N ILE A 81 -3.20 -8.82 6.41
CA ILE A 81 -4.34 -8.17 7.07
C ILE A 81 -4.46 -8.71 8.49
N LEU A 82 -4.34 -7.84 9.49
CA LEU A 82 -4.58 -8.16 10.89
C LEU A 82 -5.69 -7.24 11.42
N GLY A 83 -6.95 -7.66 11.25
CA GLY A 83 -8.11 -6.84 11.59
C GLY A 83 -8.13 -5.55 10.77
N ASP A 84 -8.10 -4.40 11.45
CA ASP A 84 -8.06 -3.07 10.83
C ASP A 84 -6.64 -2.57 10.54
N THR A 85 -5.65 -3.47 10.51
CA THR A 85 -4.25 -3.15 10.25
C THR A 85 -3.73 -3.90 9.04
N LEU A 86 -3.17 -3.20 8.05
CA LEU A 86 -2.34 -3.82 7.03
C LEU A 86 -0.88 -3.83 7.46
N ILE A 87 -0.16 -4.90 7.17
CA ILE A 87 1.28 -5.01 7.39
C ILE A 87 1.95 -5.30 6.06
N LEU A 88 2.75 -4.35 5.57
CA LEU A 88 3.57 -4.53 4.39
C LEU A 88 4.80 -5.40 4.69
N ARG A 89 5.09 -6.38 3.83
CA ARG A 89 6.32 -7.16 3.84
C ARG A 89 7.02 -6.91 2.50
N ASN A 90 8.25 -6.39 2.55
CA ASN A 90 9.03 -6.21 1.33
C ASN A 90 9.64 -7.56 0.88
N GLN A 91 10.09 -7.63 -0.37
CA GLN A 91 10.69 -8.83 -0.97
C GLN A 91 12.00 -9.29 -0.31
N GLN A 92 12.60 -8.48 0.56
CA GLN A 92 13.82 -8.82 1.29
C GLN A 92 13.54 -9.40 2.69
N GLY A 93 12.27 -9.66 3.03
CA GLY A 93 11.89 -10.14 4.36
C GLY A 93 12.01 -9.08 5.46
N VAL A 94 12.31 -7.83 5.11
CA VAL A 94 12.28 -6.70 6.04
C VAL A 94 10.81 -6.34 6.25
N LYS A 95 10.33 -6.66 7.45
CA LYS A 95 8.98 -6.33 7.90
C LYS A 95 8.90 -4.82 8.09
N MET A 96 8.56 -4.08 7.04
CA MET A 96 8.12 -2.70 7.17
C MET A 96 6.72 -2.72 7.78
N THR A 97 6.68 -2.67 9.11
CA THR A 97 5.42 -2.60 9.85
C THR A 97 4.84 -1.22 9.63
N VAL A 98 4.06 -1.04 8.57
CA VAL A 98 3.28 0.17 8.32
C VAL A 98 1.87 -0.14 8.74
N PRO A 99 1.46 0.14 10.00
CA PRO A 99 0.10 -0.12 10.43
C PRO A 99 -0.83 0.88 9.74
N LEU A 100 -1.34 0.49 8.57
CA LEU A 100 -2.35 1.28 7.89
C LEU A 100 -3.70 0.97 8.53
N ARG A 101 -4.43 2.01 8.91
CA ARG A 101 -5.80 1.88 9.41
C ARG A 101 -6.77 2.22 8.30
N LYS A 102 -7.81 1.40 8.15
CA LYS A 102 -8.90 1.69 7.22
C LYS A 102 -9.55 3.00 7.66
N LYS A 103 -9.69 3.97 6.75
CA LYS A 103 -10.58 5.11 7.02
C LYS A 103 -11.99 4.55 7.03
N CYS A 104 -12.54 4.34 8.23
CA CYS A 104 -13.94 4.06 8.38
C CYS A 104 -14.70 5.25 7.78
N GLY A 105 -15.28 5.06 6.60
CA GLY A 105 -16.39 5.90 6.16
C GLY A 105 -17.42 5.82 7.28
N ARG A 106 -17.59 6.92 8.01
CA ARG A 106 -18.64 7.05 9.01
C ARG A 106 -19.94 6.67 8.30
N PRO A 107 -20.65 5.60 8.69
CA PRO A 107 -21.99 5.40 8.17
C PRO A 107 -22.80 6.60 8.67
N SER A 108 -23.15 7.49 7.76
CA SER A 108 -24.19 8.50 7.95
C SER A 108 -25.53 7.92 7.55
#